data_AF-A0A356L4R4-F1
#
_entry.id   AF-A0A356L4R4-F1
#
_cell.length_a   1.000
_cell.length_b   1.000
_cell.length_c   1.000
_cell.angle_alpha   90.00
_cell.angle_beta   90.00
_cell.angle_gamma   90.00
#
_symmetry.space_group_name_H-M   'P 1'
#
loop_
_entity.id
_entity.type
_entity.pdbx_description
1 polymer ?
#
loop_
_entity_poly.entity_id
_entity_poly.type
_entity_poly.pdbx_seq_one_letter_code
_entity_poly.pdbx_strand_id
1 'polypeptide(L)'
;MAPIRTNVSLYNRYPGKRVGSVEPFRTYYIIMEGTNTEPDYFRLLEKRLSDLKIRNNIRIVYLERTQQDRGSNSPRQLFRFLQDFRKCQNDKAAVYCMVFDRDSYKNQVNPTEGYLNFLNQNQKSKIRMIVSSPCFEVWLLLHQKNSVSDIIEPNAKPIFENARLTSSFTYISKMVRDVFGFNPKIMIPEHFLDRLPIAMSQAHLLTTDLHQMATEIGQNVSEFIAELQFDPRKLS
;
A
#
# COMPACT_ATOMS: atom_id res chain seq x y z
N MET A 1 -6.93 19.60 18.54
CA MET A 1 -6.36 19.52 17.17
C MET A 1 -7.15 18.46 16.42
N ALA A 2 -7.31 18.56 15.08
CA ALA A 2 -7.95 17.49 14.31
C ALA A 2 -7.15 16.18 14.49
N PRO A 3 -7.81 15.01 14.64
CA PRO A 3 -7.15 13.74 14.95
C PRO A 3 -6.19 13.27 13.84
N ILE A 4 -6.31 13.86 12.65
CA ILE A 4 -5.57 13.52 11.45
C ILE A 4 -4.86 14.75 10.90
N ARG A 5 -3.58 14.58 10.53
CA ARG A 5 -2.82 15.55 9.74
C ARG A 5 -2.84 15.11 8.28
N THR A 6 -3.08 16.06 7.39
CA THR A 6 -2.99 15.83 5.94
C THR A 6 -1.66 16.34 5.44
N ASN A 7 -0.83 15.44 4.94
CA ASN A 7 0.37 15.81 4.19
C ASN A 7 0.09 15.62 2.71
N VAL A 8 0.10 16.74 1.99
CA VAL A 8 -0.05 16.74 0.53
C VAL A 8 1.29 16.34 -0.07
N SER A 9 1.26 15.54 -1.13
CA SER A 9 2.43 15.19 -1.93
C SER A 9 3.32 16.43 -2.20
N LEU A 10 4.59 16.32 -1.83
CA LEU A 10 5.60 17.35 -2.14
C LEU A 10 5.97 17.35 -3.64
N TYR A 11 5.80 16.20 -4.29
CA TYR A 11 6.08 16.01 -5.72
C TYR A 11 4.82 16.36 -6.50
N ASN A 12 4.56 17.66 -6.60
CA ASN A 12 3.56 18.22 -7.49
C ASN A 12 3.86 17.72 -8.92
N ARG A 13 3.07 16.74 -9.42
CA ARG A 13 3.13 16.30 -10.84
C ARG A 13 2.82 17.44 -11.83
N TYR A 14 2.41 18.60 -11.31
CA TYR A 14 2.20 19.84 -12.02
C TYR A 14 3.01 20.97 -11.37
N PRO A 15 3.88 21.68 -12.10
CA PRO A 15 4.78 22.69 -11.55
C PRO A 15 4.14 24.02 -11.11
N GLY A 16 2.80 24.14 -11.08
CA GLY A 16 2.12 25.40 -10.70
C GLY A 16 0.70 25.21 -10.16
N LYS A 17 0.15 26.26 -9.51
CA LYS A 17 -1.27 26.32 -9.11
C LYS A 17 -2.12 26.23 -10.38
N ARG A 18 -2.85 25.11 -10.56
CA ARG A 18 -3.73 24.94 -11.72
C ARG A 18 -4.84 25.99 -11.68
N VAL A 19 -4.93 26.78 -12.75
CA VAL A 19 -6.03 27.70 -13.01
C VAL A 19 -7.14 26.88 -13.67
N GLY A 20 -8.09 26.38 -12.89
CA GLY A 20 -9.25 25.61 -13.37
C GLY A 20 -9.32 24.15 -12.91
N SER A 21 -10.54 23.68 -12.63
CA SER A 21 -10.88 22.28 -12.36
C SER A 21 -10.95 21.52 -13.69
N VAL A 22 -9.85 20.89 -14.10
CA VAL A 22 -9.91 19.93 -15.21
C VAL A 22 -10.51 18.64 -14.65
N GLU A 23 -11.81 18.48 -14.81
CA GLU A 23 -12.51 17.23 -14.55
C GLU A 23 -11.95 16.11 -15.47
N PRO A 24 -11.82 14.87 -14.98
CA PRO A 24 -11.98 14.46 -13.59
C PRO A 24 -10.64 14.56 -12.84
N PHE A 25 -10.50 15.54 -11.95
CA PHE A 25 -9.40 15.56 -10.99
C PHE A 25 -9.78 14.74 -9.77
N ARG A 26 -9.05 13.66 -9.53
CA ARG A 26 -9.38 12.67 -8.50
C ARG A 26 -8.37 12.73 -7.37
N THR A 27 -8.85 13.00 -6.16
CA THR A 27 -8.02 12.99 -4.95
C THR A 27 -8.05 11.60 -4.30
N TYR A 28 -6.90 11.06 -3.97
CA TYR A 28 -6.74 9.83 -3.19
C TYR A 28 -6.23 10.20 -1.81
N TYR A 29 -7.05 9.99 -0.80
CA TYR A 29 -6.65 10.07 0.59
C TYR A 29 -6.19 8.68 1.03
N ILE A 30 -4.92 8.54 1.42
CA ILE A 30 -4.31 7.26 1.76
C ILE A 30 -3.93 7.28 3.24
N ILE A 31 -4.44 6.32 3.99
CA ILE A 31 -3.96 6.00 5.34
C ILE A 31 -3.27 4.64 5.31
N MET A 32 -2.14 4.52 6.01
CA MET A 32 -1.33 3.30 6.04
C MET A 32 -1.20 2.81 7.49
N GLU A 33 -1.22 1.49 7.66
CA GLU A 33 -0.97 0.88 8.96
C GLU A 33 0.48 1.08 9.42
N GLY A 34 1.45 0.70 8.57
CA GLY A 34 2.86 0.86 8.85
C GLY A 34 3.32 2.31 8.80
N THR A 35 4.34 2.60 9.60
CA THR A 35 4.88 3.96 9.77
C THR A 35 6.16 4.22 8.98
N ASN A 36 6.77 3.18 8.40
CA ASN A 36 8.09 3.26 7.77
C ASN A 36 8.04 2.76 6.32
N THR A 37 7.89 1.45 6.12
CA THR A 37 8.06 0.79 4.81
C THR A 37 7.09 1.29 3.75
N GLU A 38 5.79 1.33 4.06
CA GLU A 38 4.75 1.74 3.12
C GLU A 38 4.84 3.25 2.82
N PRO A 39 4.94 4.16 3.82
CA PRO A 39 5.16 5.58 3.54
C PRO A 39 6.41 5.84 2.69
N ASP A 40 7.54 5.18 3.00
CA ASP A 40 8.77 5.30 2.21
C ASP A 40 8.58 4.83 0.77
N TYR A 41 7.94 3.66 0.58
CA TYR A 41 7.70 3.12 -0.75
C TYR A 41 6.82 4.06 -1.58
N PHE A 42 5.70 4.54 -1.01
CA PHE A 42 4.78 5.43 -1.72
C PHE A 42 5.42 6.79 -2.04
N ARG A 43 6.28 7.33 -1.15
CA ARG A 43 7.08 8.52 -1.44
C ARG A 43 8.01 8.31 -2.64
N LEU A 44 8.69 7.16 -2.72
CA LEU A 44 9.55 6.83 -3.86
C LEU A 44 8.73 6.60 -5.14
N LEU A 45 7.54 6.01 -5.04
CA LEU A 45 6.62 5.85 -6.15
C LEU A 45 6.22 7.21 -6.73
N GLU A 46 5.88 8.19 -5.89
CA GLU A 46 5.54 9.53 -6.35
C GLU A 46 6.69 10.20 -7.10
N LYS A 47 7.91 10.10 -6.56
CA LYS A 47 9.12 10.57 -7.24
C LYS A 47 9.27 9.90 -8.60
N ARG A 48 9.15 8.56 -8.65
CA ARG A 48 9.24 7.80 -9.91
C ARG A 48 8.18 8.22 -10.93
N LEU A 49 6.94 8.44 -10.51
CA LEU A 49 5.86 8.89 -11.39
C LEU A 49 6.10 10.31 -11.93
N SER A 50 6.69 11.18 -11.11
CA SER A 50 7.15 12.51 -11.52
C SER A 50 8.29 12.42 -12.55
N ASP A 51 9.29 11.57 -12.31
CA ASP A 51 10.42 11.36 -13.22
C ASP A 51 9.97 10.82 -14.58
N LEU A 52 8.97 9.93 -14.59
CA LEU A 52 8.30 9.42 -15.80
C LEU A 52 7.36 10.44 -16.47
N LYS A 53 7.23 11.65 -15.91
CA LYS A 53 6.36 12.74 -16.41
C LYS A 53 4.91 12.29 -16.63
N ILE A 54 4.42 11.37 -15.80
CA ILE A 54 3.03 10.91 -15.83
C ILE A 54 2.13 12.08 -15.44
N ARG A 55 1.28 12.52 -16.37
CA ARG A 55 0.29 13.57 -16.11
C ARG A 55 -1.09 12.94 -16.10
N ASN A 56 -1.44 12.39 -14.97
CA ASN A 56 -2.82 12.09 -14.65
C ASN A 56 -3.40 13.16 -13.74
N ASN A 57 -4.72 13.36 -13.83
CA ASN A 57 -5.43 14.30 -12.97
C ASN A 57 -5.63 13.68 -11.57
N ILE A 58 -4.55 13.16 -10.98
CA ILE A 58 -4.57 12.47 -9.68
C ILE A 58 -3.77 13.29 -8.66
N ARG A 59 -4.35 13.48 -7.48
CA ARG A 59 -3.66 14.03 -6.29
C ARG A 59 -3.64 12.99 -5.19
N ILE A 60 -2.48 12.77 -4.59
CA ILE A 60 -2.31 11.89 -3.43
C ILE A 60 -2.16 12.75 -2.17
N VAL A 61 -2.91 12.39 -1.13
CA VAL A 61 -2.86 13.01 0.19
C VAL A 61 -2.65 11.91 1.22
N TYR A 62 -1.54 11.95 1.93
CA TYR A 62 -1.25 11.00 3.01
C TYR A 62 -1.88 11.49 4.31
N LEU A 63 -2.60 10.58 4.96
CA LEU A 63 -3.22 10.82 6.26
C LEU A 63 -2.32 10.29 7.36
N GLU A 64 -1.85 11.18 8.22
CA GLU A 64 -1.05 10.84 9.38
C GLU A 64 -1.89 10.96 10.65
N ARG A 65 -1.83 9.94 11.51
CA ARG A 65 -2.48 9.94 12.82
C ARG A 65 -1.70 10.85 13.78
N THR A 66 -2.39 11.69 14.54
CA THR A 66 -1.73 12.54 15.54
C THR A 66 -1.26 11.74 16.76
N GLN A 67 -0.27 12.28 17.50
CA GLN A 67 0.36 11.57 18.62
C GLN A 67 -0.61 11.15 19.76
N GLN A 68 -1.79 11.78 19.85
CA GLN A 68 -2.80 11.46 20.86
C GLN A 68 -3.55 10.14 20.59
N ASP A 69 -3.48 9.61 19.37
CA ASP A 69 -4.13 8.36 18.94
C ASP A 69 -3.15 7.17 18.79
N ARG A 70 -1.91 7.29 19.30
CA ARG A 70 -0.83 6.29 19.16
C ARG A 70 -1.12 4.92 19.80
N GLY A 71 -2.23 4.77 20.53
CA GLY A 71 -2.57 3.56 21.28
C GLY A 71 -3.18 2.43 20.45
N SER A 72 -3.50 2.62 19.16
CA SER A 72 -4.02 1.53 18.36
C SER A 72 -3.66 1.55 16.88
N ASN A 73 -3.13 0.41 16.44
CA ASN A 73 -2.62 0.16 15.10
C ASN A 73 -3.44 -0.88 14.33
N SER A 74 -4.63 -1.25 14.82
CA SER A 74 -5.41 -2.29 14.12
C SER A 74 -6.08 -1.75 12.85
N PRO A 75 -6.29 -2.58 11.83
CA PRO A 75 -7.03 -2.18 10.64
C PRO A 75 -8.46 -1.66 10.93
N ARG A 76 -9.16 -2.23 11.91
CA ARG A 76 -10.47 -1.73 12.40
C ARG A 76 -10.38 -0.27 12.86
N GLN A 77 -9.27 0.05 13.51
CA GLN A 77 -8.77 1.38 13.86
C GLN A 77 -8.88 2.37 12.71
N LEU A 78 -7.96 2.17 11.79
CA LEU A 78 -7.72 2.99 10.62
C LEU A 78 -9.00 3.16 9.79
N PHE A 79 -9.77 2.09 9.65
CA PHE A 79 -11.04 2.14 8.93
C PHE A 79 -12.04 3.12 9.54
N ARG A 80 -12.23 3.09 10.87
CA ARG A 80 -13.12 4.05 11.58
C ARG A 80 -12.62 5.49 11.40
N PHE A 81 -11.33 5.72 11.59
CA PHE A 81 -10.72 7.04 11.37
C PHE A 81 -10.97 7.55 9.95
N LEU A 82 -10.79 6.69 8.95
CA LEU A 82 -10.99 7.06 7.55
C LEU A 82 -12.48 7.31 7.23
N GLN A 83 -13.40 6.57 7.85
CA GLN A 83 -14.84 6.83 7.73
C GLN A 83 -15.23 8.19 8.29
N ASP A 84 -14.72 8.53 9.48
CA ASP A 84 -15.05 9.81 10.12
C ASP A 84 -14.40 10.98 9.38
N PHE A 85 -13.15 10.83 8.95
CA PHE A 85 -12.48 11.81 8.09
C PHE A 85 -13.28 12.08 6.82
N ARG A 86 -13.75 11.02 6.15
CA ARG A 86 -14.56 11.12 4.93
C ARG A 86 -15.88 11.86 5.15
N LYS A 87 -16.54 11.71 6.31
CA LYS A 87 -17.78 12.45 6.62
C LYS A 87 -17.54 13.96 6.73
N CYS A 88 -16.33 14.36 7.09
CA CYS A 88 -15.93 15.77 7.20
C CYS A 88 -15.45 16.38 5.88
N GLN A 89 -15.28 15.59 4.80
CA GLN A 89 -14.83 16.10 3.50
C GLN A 89 -16.00 16.37 2.56
N ASN A 90 -15.90 17.47 1.80
CA ASN A 90 -16.90 17.85 0.78
C ASN A 90 -16.62 17.27 -0.62
N ASP A 91 -15.47 16.62 -0.83
CA ASP A 91 -15.10 16.03 -2.12
C ASP A 91 -15.76 14.64 -2.28
N LYS A 92 -16.83 14.59 -3.09
CA LYS A 92 -17.57 13.35 -3.40
C LYS A 92 -16.86 12.46 -4.41
N ALA A 93 -15.93 13.00 -5.20
CA ALA A 93 -15.16 12.27 -6.21
C ALA A 93 -13.87 11.67 -5.64
N ALA A 94 -13.46 12.11 -4.44
CA ALA A 94 -12.31 11.56 -3.74
C ALA A 94 -12.46 10.06 -3.44
N VAL A 95 -11.33 9.37 -3.55
CA VAL A 95 -11.17 7.97 -3.16
C VAL A 95 -10.45 7.93 -1.82
N TYR A 96 -10.97 7.14 -0.90
CA TYR A 96 -10.38 6.94 0.42
C TYR A 96 -9.80 5.55 0.44
N CYS A 97 -8.48 5.45 0.60
CA CYS A 97 -7.72 4.23 0.52
C CYS A 97 -7.11 3.92 1.89
N MET A 98 -7.19 2.66 2.28
CA MET A 98 -6.51 2.14 3.44
C MET A 98 -5.53 1.05 3.01
N VAL A 99 -4.26 1.20 3.37
CA VAL A 99 -3.19 0.22 3.15
C VAL A 99 -2.93 -0.52 4.45
N PHE A 100 -3.04 -1.84 4.43
CA PHE A 100 -2.76 -2.67 5.61
C PHE A 100 -2.28 -4.07 5.22
N ASP A 101 -1.67 -4.76 6.16
CA ASP A 101 -1.17 -6.12 5.98
C ASP A 101 -2.19 -7.16 6.49
N ARG A 102 -2.26 -8.33 5.85
CA ARG A 102 -3.06 -9.44 6.40
C ARG A 102 -2.54 -9.87 7.77
N ASP A 103 -1.23 -9.77 7.98
CA ASP A 103 -0.53 -10.12 9.23
C ASP A 103 -0.99 -9.33 10.46
N SER A 104 -1.69 -8.22 10.28
CA SER A 104 -2.28 -7.44 11.37
C SER A 104 -3.33 -8.22 12.18
N TYR A 105 -3.79 -9.35 11.64
CA TYR A 105 -4.71 -10.29 12.29
C TYR A 105 -4.02 -11.53 12.89
N LYS A 106 -2.71 -11.71 12.68
CA LYS A 106 -2.01 -12.97 13.02
C LYS A 106 -2.01 -13.34 14.50
N ASN A 107 -2.13 -12.35 15.39
CA ASN A 107 -2.15 -12.55 16.83
C ASN A 107 -3.58 -12.74 17.40
N GLN A 108 -4.61 -12.80 16.55
CA GLN A 108 -5.97 -13.12 16.98
C GLN A 108 -6.13 -14.63 17.17
N VAL A 109 -7.13 -15.04 17.96
CA VAL A 109 -7.43 -16.47 18.20
C VAL A 109 -7.67 -17.22 16.88
N ASN A 110 -8.43 -16.61 15.97
CA ASN A 110 -8.67 -17.11 14.61
C ASN A 110 -8.26 -16.03 13.59
N PRO A 111 -6.99 -15.98 13.14
CA PRO A 111 -6.50 -14.92 12.26
C PRO A 111 -7.28 -14.79 10.94
N THR A 112 -7.53 -15.94 10.29
CA THR A 112 -8.26 -16.01 9.01
C THR A 112 -9.69 -15.49 9.16
N GLU A 113 -10.39 -15.94 10.21
CA GLU A 113 -11.75 -15.51 10.49
C GLU A 113 -11.81 -14.02 10.84
N GLY A 114 -10.87 -13.53 11.66
CA GLY A 114 -10.78 -12.13 12.05
C GLY A 114 -10.60 -11.19 10.85
N TYR A 115 -9.75 -11.59 9.90
CA TYR A 115 -9.52 -10.89 8.64
C TYR A 115 -10.76 -10.92 7.73
N LEU A 116 -11.33 -12.10 7.47
CA LEU A 116 -12.53 -12.24 6.63
C LEU A 116 -13.73 -11.48 7.22
N ASN A 117 -13.93 -11.54 8.55
CA ASN A 117 -14.97 -10.79 9.23
C ASN A 117 -14.80 -9.28 9.04
N PHE A 118 -13.57 -8.77 9.06
CA PHE A 118 -13.33 -7.37 8.77
C PHE A 118 -13.67 -7.01 7.32
N LEU A 119 -13.29 -7.83 6.34
CA LEU A 119 -13.66 -7.58 4.94
C LEU A 119 -15.18 -7.58 4.75
N ASN A 120 -15.85 -8.64 5.24
CA ASN A 120 -17.29 -8.81 5.07
C ASN A 120 -18.10 -7.70 5.74
N GLN A 121 -17.70 -7.26 6.94
CA GLN A 121 -18.34 -6.15 7.64
C GLN A 121 -18.24 -4.82 6.87
N ASN A 122 -17.23 -4.67 6.01
CA ASN A 122 -16.87 -3.41 5.37
C ASN A 122 -16.96 -3.44 3.83
N GLN A 123 -17.42 -4.55 3.24
CA GLN A 123 -17.57 -4.76 1.79
C GLN A 123 -18.35 -3.63 1.09
N LYS A 124 -19.42 -3.14 1.72
CA LYS A 124 -20.30 -2.10 1.14
C LYS A 124 -19.78 -0.68 1.37
N SER A 125 -18.63 -0.53 2.02
CA SER A 125 -18.06 0.78 2.30
C SER A 125 -17.48 1.41 1.03
N LYS A 126 -17.39 2.75 1.02
CA LYS A 126 -16.71 3.51 -0.06
C LYS A 126 -15.20 3.65 0.19
N ILE A 127 -14.65 2.87 1.12
CA ILE A 127 -13.22 2.82 1.41
C ILE A 127 -12.62 1.70 0.59
N ARG A 128 -11.62 2.03 -0.24
CA ARG A 128 -10.84 1.05 -0.96
C ARG A 128 -9.81 0.45 -0.02
N MET A 129 -9.75 -0.89 0.01
CA MET A 129 -8.76 -1.64 0.75
C MET A 129 -7.61 -2.04 -0.18
N ILE A 130 -6.39 -1.70 0.21
CA ILE A 130 -5.16 -2.10 -0.44
C ILE A 130 -4.42 -3.01 0.54
N VAL A 131 -4.30 -4.29 0.20
CA VAL A 131 -3.83 -5.34 1.11
C VAL A 131 -2.62 -6.05 0.53
N SER A 132 -1.68 -6.37 1.40
CA SER A 132 -0.59 -7.31 1.12
C SER A 132 -0.70 -8.51 2.06
N SER A 133 -0.54 -9.70 1.52
CA SER A 133 -0.63 -10.96 2.26
C SER A 133 0.63 -11.80 2.08
N PRO A 134 1.31 -12.18 3.18
CA PRO A 134 0.96 -11.82 4.56
C PRO A 134 1.29 -10.35 4.91
N CYS A 135 2.28 -9.74 4.26
CA CYS A 135 2.70 -8.35 4.54
C CYS A 135 3.31 -7.64 3.32
N PHE A 136 3.51 -6.33 3.43
CA PHE A 136 3.98 -5.46 2.33
C PHE A 136 5.32 -5.88 1.70
N GLU A 137 6.20 -6.55 2.46
CA GLU A 137 7.45 -7.08 1.91
C GLU A 137 7.26 -8.07 0.75
N VAL A 138 6.10 -8.74 0.63
CA VAL A 138 5.78 -9.56 -0.56
C VAL A 138 5.79 -8.71 -1.82
N TRP A 139 5.20 -7.51 -1.76
CA TRP A 139 5.23 -6.56 -2.87
C TRP A 139 6.66 -6.09 -3.19
N LEU A 140 7.52 -5.94 -2.17
CA LEU A 140 8.92 -5.60 -2.38
C LEU A 140 9.67 -6.75 -3.08
N LEU A 141 9.44 -8.01 -2.71
CA LEU A 141 10.07 -9.16 -3.36
C LEU A 141 9.76 -9.21 -4.86
N LEU A 142 8.56 -8.81 -5.28
CA LEU A 142 8.19 -8.75 -6.70
C LEU A 142 9.09 -7.82 -7.54
N HIS A 143 9.86 -6.92 -6.92
CA HIS A 143 10.82 -6.09 -7.65
C HIS A 143 12.08 -6.87 -8.10
N GLN A 144 12.24 -8.12 -7.65
CA GLN A 144 13.24 -9.04 -8.16
C GLN A 144 12.65 -9.84 -9.32
N LYS A 145 13.39 -9.89 -10.44
CA LYS A 145 12.98 -10.67 -11.61
C LYS A 145 12.83 -12.14 -11.23
N ASN A 146 11.76 -12.77 -11.71
CA ASN A 146 11.41 -14.18 -11.44
C ASN A 146 11.20 -14.48 -9.94
N SER A 147 10.95 -13.47 -9.09
CA SER A 147 10.83 -13.73 -7.66
C SER A 147 9.69 -14.67 -7.32
N VAL A 148 8.65 -14.78 -8.16
CA VAL A 148 7.53 -15.69 -7.88
C VAL A 148 8.01 -17.14 -7.94
N SER A 149 8.60 -17.57 -9.05
CA SER A 149 9.11 -18.94 -9.23
C SER A 149 10.35 -19.25 -8.39
N ASP A 150 11.25 -18.26 -8.26
CA ASP A 150 12.59 -18.53 -7.73
C ASP A 150 12.67 -18.29 -6.22
N ILE A 151 11.74 -17.51 -5.65
CA ILE A 151 11.79 -17.05 -4.26
C ILE A 151 10.48 -17.33 -3.52
N ILE A 152 9.32 -16.94 -4.06
CA ILE A 152 8.05 -16.98 -3.33
C ILE A 152 7.48 -18.40 -3.28
N GLU A 153 7.30 -19.05 -4.42
CA GLU A 153 6.73 -20.41 -4.49
C GLU A 153 7.55 -21.45 -3.71
N PRO A 154 8.90 -21.50 -3.83
CA PRO A 154 9.69 -22.47 -3.06
C PRO A 154 9.63 -22.24 -1.54
N ASN A 155 9.27 -21.02 -1.12
CA ASN A 155 9.21 -20.63 0.29
C ASN A 155 7.79 -20.24 0.71
N ALA A 156 6.74 -20.71 0.02
CA ALA A 156 5.38 -20.21 0.21
C ALA A 156 4.89 -20.35 1.67
N LYS A 157 5.11 -21.51 2.29
CA LYS A 157 4.73 -21.74 3.69
C LYS A 157 5.44 -20.80 4.68
N PRO A 158 6.79 -20.77 4.75
CA PRO A 158 7.47 -19.87 5.70
C PRO A 158 7.29 -18.38 5.37
N ILE A 159 7.06 -18.03 4.10
CA ILE A 159 6.62 -16.68 3.72
C ILE A 159 5.28 -16.40 4.36
N PHE A 160 4.25 -17.21 4.10
CA PHE A 160 2.90 -16.98 4.62
C PHE A 160 2.84 -16.94 6.17
N GLU A 161 3.61 -17.78 6.86
CA GLU A 161 3.73 -17.76 8.33
C GLU A 161 4.47 -16.51 8.86
N ASN A 162 5.37 -15.94 8.05
CA ASN A 162 6.15 -14.73 8.32
C ASN A 162 6.71 -14.65 9.76
N ALA A 163 7.28 -15.77 10.23
CA ALA A 163 7.74 -15.91 11.61
C ALA A 163 8.77 -14.83 11.99
N ARG A 164 8.77 -14.41 13.25
CA ARG A 164 9.79 -13.51 13.79
C ARG A 164 11.10 -14.28 13.96
N LEU A 165 12.17 -13.82 13.33
CA LEU A 165 13.49 -14.47 13.41
C LEU A 165 14.40 -13.79 14.46
N THR A 166 14.36 -12.46 14.51
CA THR A 166 15.15 -11.65 15.45
C THR A 166 14.36 -10.41 15.88
N SER A 167 14.90 -9.60 16.78
CA SER A 167 14.34 -8.28 17.12
C SER A 167 14.33 -7.28 15.96
N SER A 168 15.00 -7.58 14.83
CA SER A 168 15.03 -6.71 13.66
C SER A 168 14.32 -7.29 12.44
N PHE A 169 14.14 -8.62 12.38
CA PHE A 169 13.67 -9.29 11.17
C PHE A 169 12.57 -10.32 11.44
N THR A 170 11.55 -10.27 10.58
CA THR A 170 10.70 -11.42 10.24
C THR A 170 11.33 -12.22 9.11
N TYR A 171 10.77 -13.39 8.79
CA TYR A 171 11.21 -14.21 7.68
C TYR A 171 11.26 -13.43 6.35
N ILE A 172 10.17 -12.74 5.98
CA ILE A 172 10.12 -12.02 4.70
C ILE A 172 11.03 -10.77 4.71
N SER A 173 11.09 -10.01 5.80
CA SER A 173 11.98 -8.83 5.85
C SER A 173 13.46 -9.22 5.84
N LYS A 174 13.84 -10.39 6.36
CA LYS A 174 15.18 -10.96 6.18
C LYS A 174 15.42 -11.34 4.71
N MET A 175 14.44 -11.96 4.06
CA MET A 175 14.53 -12.31 2.63
C MET A 175 14.69 -11.06 1.74
N VAL A 176 13.95 -9.99 1.98
CA VAL A 176 14.15 -8.70 1.30
C VAL A 176 15.57 -8.18 1.50
N ARG A 177 16.10 -8.26 2.73
CA ARG A 177 17.50 -7.90 3.01
C ARG A 177 18.49 -8.74 2.23
N ASP A 178 18.27 -10.04 2.13
CA ASP A 178 19.20 -10.95 1.46
C ASP A 178 19.17 -10.77 -0.06
N VAL A 179 18.00 -10.48 -0.63
CA VAL A 179 17.82 -10.27 -2.08
C VAL A 179 18.29 -8.89 -2.52
N PHE A 180 18.01 -7.84 -1.75
CA PHE A 180 18.24 -6.46 -2.18
C PHE A 180 19.31 -5.70 -1.38
N GLY A 181 19.81 -6.27 -0.29
CA GLY A 181 20.87 -5.67 0.52
C GLY A 181 20.43 -4.58 1.51
N PHE A 182 19.13 -4.36 1.72
CA PHE A 182 18.61 -3.34 2.64
C PHE A 182 17.54 -3.88 3.61
N ASN A 183 17.38 -3.25 4.78
CA ASN A 183 16.30 -3.58 5.69
C ASN A 183 15.05 -2.72 5.37
N PRO A 184 13.94 -3.31 4.89
CA PRO A 184 12.74 -2.55 4.50
C PRO A 184 12.07 -1.83 5.67
N LYS A 185 12.33 -2.25 6.93
CA LYS A 185 11.81 -1.59 8.13
C LYS A 185 12.59 -0.31 8.51
N ILE A 186 13.76 -0.10 7.92
CA ILE A 186 14.62 1.07 8.17
C ILE A 186 14.50 2.07 7.02
N MET A 187 14.77 1.63 5.78
CA MET A 187 14.71 2.49 4.60
C MET A 187 14.62 1.68 3.32
N ILE A 188 13.97 2.25 2.30
CA ILE A 188 14.01 1.73 0.93
C ILE A 188 14.96 2.62 0.10
N PRO A 189 15.94 2.04 -0.63
CA PRO A 189 16.86 2.83 -1.46
C PRO A 189 16.13 3.66 -2.52
N GLU A 190 16.65 4.84 -2.82
CA GLU A 190 15.99 5.81 -3.72
C GLU A 190 15.72 5.26 -5.13
N HIS A 191 16.66 4.49 -5.68
CA HIS A 191 16.56 3.87 -7.01
C HIS A 191 15.80 2.54 -7.03
N PHE A 192 15.24 2.09 -5.89
CA PHE A 192 14.54 0.80 -5.83
C PHE A 192 13.37 0.72 -6.83
N LEU A 193 12.66 1.84 -7.03
CA LEU A 193 11.51 1.96 -7.92
C LEU A 193 11.89 1.95 -9.42
N ASP A 194 13.17 1.94 -9.78
CA ASP A 194 13.58 1.63 -11.17
C ASP A 194 13.15 0.22 -11.58
N ARG A 195 12.99 -0.68 -10.61
CA ARG A 195 12.52 -2.06 -10.80
C ARG A 195 10.99 -2.19 -10.79
N LEU A 196 10.24 -1.10 -10.67
CA LEU A 196 8.77 -1.14 -10.64
C LEU A 196 8.16 -1.89 -11.85
N PRO A 197 8.64 -1.74 -13.11
CA PRO A 197 8.11 -2.51 -14.24
C PRO A 197 8.23 -4.03 -14.06
N ILE A 198 9.28 -4.50 -13.37
CA ILE A 198 9.47 -5.92 -13.07
C ILE A 198 8.34 -6.38 -12.14
N ALA A 199 8.14 -5.68 -11.01
CA ALA A 199 7.07 -6.00 -10.07
C ALA A 199 5.69 -6.01 -10.73
N MET A 200 5.39 -5.00 -11.56
CA MET A 200 4.13 -4.93 -12.29
C MET A 200 3.95 -6.10 -13.27
N SER A 201 5.01 -6.54 -13.95
CA SER A 201 4.93 -7.62 -14.95
C SER A 201 4.60 -8.99 -14.37
N GLN A 202 5.01 -9.25 -13.11
CA GLN A 202 4.82 -10.55 -12.45
C GLN A 202 3.77 -10.51 -11.33
N ALA A 203 3.20 -9.34 -11.04
CA ALA A 203 2.16 -9.14 -10.02
C ALA A 203 0.95 -10.05 -10.17
N HIS A 204 0.56 -10.34 -11.41
CA HIS A 204 -0.60 -11.18 -11.76
C HIS A 204 -0.40 -12.67 -11.41
N LEU A 205 0.83 -13.08 -11.09
CA LEU A 205 1.13 -14.45 -10.67
C LEU A 205 0.77 -14.70 -9.19
N LEU A 206 0.45 -13.65 -8.44
CA LEU A 206 -0.10 -13.75 -7.08
C LEU A 206 -1.58 -13.35 -7.12
N THR A 207 -2.37 -13.86 -6.16
CA THR A 207 -3.78 -13.45 -6.06
C THR A 207 -3.90 -11.97 -5.72
N THR A 208 -4.86 -11.30 -6.36
CA THR A 208 -5.30 -9.94 -5.99
C THR A 208 -6.66 -9.94 -5.26
N ASP A 209 -7.28 -11.12 -5.11
CA ASP A 209 -8.56 -11.28 -4.44
C ASP A 209 -8.39 -11.18 -2.91
N LEU A 210 -9.10 -10.22 -2.32
CA LEU A 210 -8.97 -9.93 -0.89
C LEU A 210 -9.40 -11.10 -0.02
N HIS A 211 -10.37 -11.92 -0.43
CA HIS A 211 -10.86 -13.06 0.34
C HIS A 211 -9.89 -14.25 0.25
N GLN A 212 -9.30 -14.51 -0.92
CA GLN A 212 -8.25 -15.53 -1.09
C GLN A 212 -6.99 -15.20 -0.28
N MET A 213 -6.63 -13.92 -0.16
CA MET A 213 -5.53 -13.46 0.70
C MET A 213 -5.69 -13.86 2.18
N ALA A 214 -6.86 -14.33 2.62
CA ALA A 214 -7.03 -14.87 3.96
C ALA A 214 -6.14 -16.10 4.22
N THR A 215 -5.85 -16.88 3.18
CA THR A 215 -5.08 -18.13 3.21
C THR A 215 -3.95 -18.20 2.17
N GLU A 216 -3.83 -17.22 1.27
CA GLU A 216 -2.87 -17.20 0.18
C GLU A 216 -1.94 -15.98 0.24
N ILE A 217 -0.74 -16.13 -0.32
CA ILE A 217 0.17 -15.02 -0.57
C ILE A 217 -0.42 -14.20 -1.73
N GLY A 218 -0.58 -12.90 -1.51
CA GLY A 218 -1.26 -12.04 -2.46
C GLY A 218 -1.00 -10.57 -2.24
N GLN A 219 -1.37 -9.76 -3.20
CA GLN A 219 -1.30 -8.31 -3.13
C GLN A 219 -2.25 -7.69 -4.15
N ASN A 220 -2.85 -6.55 -3.82
CA ASN A 220 -3.55 -5.71 -4.81
C ASN A 220 -2.93 -4.30 -4.92
N VAL A 221 -1.71 -4.13 -4.39
CA VAL A 221 -0.92 -2.91 -4.50
C VAL A 221 -0.65 -2.57 -5.97
N SER A 222 -0.39 -3.59 -6.80
CA SER A 222 -0.18 -3.44 -8.24
C SER A 222 -1.37 -2.81 -8.94
N GLU A 223 -2.60 -3.19 -8.59
CA GLU A 223 -3.81 -2.63 -9.19
C GLU A 223 -3.94 -1.14 -8.89
N PHE A 224 -3.60 -0.75 -7.66
CA PHE A 224 -3.58 0.65 -7.28
C PHE A 224 -2.48 1.42 -8.02
N ILE A 225 -1.28 0.85 -8.14
CA ILE A 225 -0.17 1.49 -8.87
C ILE A 225 -0.48 1.61 -10.36
N ALA A 226 -1.10 0.60 -10.99
CA ALA A 226 -1.53 0.66 -12.39
C ALA A 226 -2.45 1.86 -12.64
N GLU A 227 -3.41 2.10 -11.74
CA GLU A 227 -4.30 3.27 -11.79
C GLU A 227 -3.53 4.58 -11.61
N LEU A 228 -2.55 4.61 -10.71
CA LEU A 228 -1.68 5.78 -10.52
C LEU A 228 -0.70 6.02 -11.68
N GLN A 229 -0.45 5.02 -12.52
CA GLN A 229 0.39 5.08 -13.72
C GLN A 229 -0.40 5.41 -14.99
N PHE A 230 -1.72 5.17 -14.98
CA PHE A 230 -2.58 5.42 -16.12
C PHE A 230 -2.52 6.89 -16.52
N ASP A 231 -2.03 7.15 -17.74
CA ASP A 231 -1.95 8.48 -18.35
C ASP A 231 -2.85 8.50 -19.59
N PRO A 232 -4.00 9.21 -19.54
CA PRO A 232 -4.97 9.18 -20.63
C PRO A 232 -4.40 9.72 -21.95
N ARG A 233 -3.29 10.49 -21.92
CA ARG A 233 -2.64 11.01 -23.13
C ARG A 233 -1.85 9.96 -23.90
N LYS A 234 -1.57 8.79 -23.31
CA LYS A 234 -0.85 7.70 -23.98
C LYS A 234 -1.78 6.77 -24.78
N LEU A 235 -3.09 7.05 -24.78
CA LEU A 235 -4.10 6.33 -25.55
C LEU A 235 -4.39 6.97 -26.92
N SER A 236 -3.75 8.11 -27.23
CA SER A 236 -3.84 8.83 -28.51
C SER A 236 -2.68 8.52 -29.43
#